data_AF-A0A7Z0D6F7-F1
#
_entry.id   AF-A0A7Z0D6F7-F1
#
_cell.length_a   1.000
_cell.length_b   1.000
_cell.length_c   1.000
_cell.angle_alpha   90.00
_cell.angle_beta   90.00
_cell.angle_gamma   90.00
#
_symmetry.space_group_name_H-M   'P 1'
#
loop_
_entity.id
_entity.type
_entity.pdbx_description
1 polymer ?
#
loop_
_entity_poly.entity_id
_entity_poly.type
_entity_poly.pdbx_seq_one_letter_code
_entity_poly.pdbx_strand_id
1 'polypeptide(L)'
;MLTDPDERVAALAAALVELERTCSDAGWDAPPRLFALVPTADVIADEPALAEEFGLRGDGPPGAWTAIEQGDFRPGDDLVGALQRLSWPAEVKGCALALERSFLPSGAEAELPDEPAAAQRVVAEHPDRQDIRLVVGVTRDGTGYGVGRLVAQPDELLGGPDLAPGLVSLLATTLA
;
A
#
# COMPACT_ATOMS: atom_id res chain seq x y z
N MET A 1 -16.06 5.60 15.90
CA MET A 1 -14.69 6.07 15.62
C MET A 1 -13.77 5.41 16.64
N LEU A 2 -12.77 4.65 16.20
CA LEU A 2 -11.82 3.98 17.09
C LEU A 2 -11.04 5.03 17.87
N THR A 3 -11.13 5.00 19.20
CA THR A 3 -10.43 5.97 20.06
C THR A 3 -9.00 5.53 20.36
N ASP A 4 -8.73 4.23 20.34
CA ASP A 4 -7.41 3.65 20.61
C ASP A 4 -6.50 3.68 19.36
N PRO A 5 -5.31 4.31 19.44
CA PRO A 5 -4.32 4.25 18.37
C PRO A 5 -3.93 2.82 17.95
N ASP A 6 -3.83 1.88 18.87
CA ASP A 6 -3.39 0.52 18.57
C ASP A 6 -4.46 -0.24 17.76
N GLU A 7 -5.74 0.00 18.08
CA GLU A 7 -6.86 -0.54 17.31
C GLU A 7 -6.91 0.04 15.89
N ARG A 8 -6.62 1.33 15.72
CA ARG A 8 -6.56 1.96 14.37
C ARG A 8 -5.46 1.37 13.51
N VAL A 9 -4.27 1.18 14.09
CA VAL A 9 -3.14 0.54 13.40
C VAL A 9 -3.49 -0.90 13.05
N ALA A 10 -4.08 -1.66 13.96
CA ALA A 10 -4.47 -3.05 13.72
C ALA A 10 -5.51 -3.16 12.58
N ALA A 11 -6.51 -2.28 12.56
CA ALA A 11 -7.53 -2.26 11.51
C ALA A 11 -6.93 -1.93 10.13
N LEU A 12 -6.04 -0.94 10.06
CA LEU A 12 -5.31 -0.61 8.83
C LEU A 12 -4.42 -1.78 8.40
N ALA A 13 -3.64 -2.36 9.32
CA ALA A 13 -2.77 -3.49 9.03
C ALA A 13 -3.54 -4.68 8.44
N ALA A 14 -4.70 -5.03 9.02
CA ALA A 14 -5.56 -6.08 8.49
C ALA A 14 -5.98 -5.83 7.03
N ALA A 15 -6.40 -4.62 6.69
CA ALA A 15 -6.76 -4.26 5.33
C ALA A 15 -5.57 -4.36 4.35
N LEU A 16 -4.37 -3.97 4.79
CA LEU A 16 -3.17 -4.06 3.96
C LEU A 16 -2.71 -5.50 3.74
N VAL A 17 -2.89 -6.38 4.73
CA VAL A 17 -2.64 -7.83 4.58
C VAL A 17 -3.58 -8.44 3.53
N GLU A 18 -4.87 -8.07 3.56
CA GLU A 18 -5.84 -8.53 2.55
C GLU A 18 -5.48 -8.03 1.14
N LEU A 19 -5.06 -6.77 1.03
CA LEU A 19 -4.57 -6.20 -0.24
C LEU A 19 -3.28 -6.86 -0.73
N GLU A 20 -2.34 -7.17 0.17
CA GLU A 20 -1.12 -7.90 -0.18
C GLU A 20 -1.45 -9.26 -0.78
N ARG A 21 -2.32 -10.03 -0.13
CA ARG A 21 -2.79 -11.32 -0.65
C ARG A 21 -3.46 -11.17 -2.02
N THR A 22 -4.36 -10.20 -2.16
CA THR A 22 -5.08 -9.93 -3.41
C THR A 22 -4.12 -9.54 -4.55
N CYS A 23 -3.06 -8.79 -4.25
CA CYS A 23 -2.02 -8.45 -5.23
C CYS A 23 -1.13 -9.65 -5.53
N SER A 24 -0.83 -10.48 -4.54
CA SER A 24 -0.05 -11.70 -4.71
C SER A 24 -0.74 -12.73 -5.61
N ASP A 25 -2.07 -12.82 -5.54
CA ASP A 25 -2.87 -13.67 -6.45
C ASP A 25 -2.76 -13.23 -7.93
N ALA A 26 -2.40 -11.98 -8.20
CA ALA A 26 -2.17 -11.46 -9.55
C ALA A 26 -0.76 -11.77 -10.10
N GLY A 27 0.13 -12.32 -9.27
CA GLY A 27 1.52 -12.61 -9.62
C GLY A 27 2.47 -11.42 -9.45
N TRP A 28 3.74 -11.63 -9.80
CA TRP A 28 4.82 -10.62 -9.80
C TRP A 28 4.89 -9.87 -11.13
N ASP A 29 5.68 -8.80 -11.15
CA ASP A 29 5.84 -7.84 -12.25
C ASP A 29 4.55 -7.09 -12.57
N ALA A 30 3.71 -6.88 -11.54
CA ALA A 30 2.47 -6.13 -11.66
C ALA A 30 2.71 -4.61 -11.59
N PRO A 31 1.96 -3.79 -12.34
CA PRO A 31 2.04 -2.34 -12.22
C PRO A 31 1.57 -1.89 -10.83
N PRO A 32 1.99 -0.70 -10.34
CA PRO A 32 1.50 -0.16 -9.08
C PRO A 32 -0.03 -0.03 -9.07
N ARG A 33 -0.67 -0.46 -7.97
CA ARG A 33 -2.12 -0.44 -7.78
C ARG A 33 -2.46 0.49 -6.62
N LEU A 34 -3.37 1.42 -6.87
CA LEU A 34 -3.81 2.42 -5.90
C LEU A 34 -5.22 2.08 -5.41
N PHE A 35 -5.48 2.25 -4.12
CA PHE A 35 -6.76 1.95 -3.49
C PHE A 35 -7.23 3.14 -2.66
N ALA A 36 -8.51 3.48 -2.77
CA ALA A 36 -9.20 4.31 -1.80
C ALA A 36 -9.59 3.45 -0.60
N LEU A 37 -9.39 3.94 0.62
CA LEU A 37 -9.84 3.28 1.85
C LEU A 37 -11.03 4.06 2.42
N VAL A 38 -12.16 3.37 2.53
CA VAL A 38 -13.41 3.89 3.11
C VAL A 38 -13.76 3.03 4.32
N PRO A 39 -14.20 3.60 5.45
CA PRO A 39 -14.69 2.79 6.56
C PRO A 39 -15.82 1.89 6.08
N THR A 40 -15.73 0.59 6.36
CA THR A 40 -16.73 -0.39 5.89
C THR A 40 -18.12 -0.08 6.44
N ALA A 41 -18.19 0.49 7.65
CA ALA A 41 -19.44 0.95 8.24
C ALA A 41 -20.11 2.06 7.42
N ASP A 42 -19.32 2.97 6.83
CA ASP A 42 -19.84 4.05 5.99
C ASP A 42 -20.36 3.48 4.67
N VAL A 43 -19.65 2.52 4.06
CA VAL A 43 -20.13 1.81 2.85
C VAL A 43 -21.46 1.11 3.11
N ILE A 44 -21.61 0.42 4.24
CA ILE A 44 -22.86 -0.26 4.61
C ILE A 44 -24.01 0.74 4.83
N ALA A 45 -23.72 1.90 5.43
CA ALA A 45 -24.72 2.90 5.74
C ALA A 45 -25.18 3.69 4.50
N ASP A 46 -24.23 4.12 3.68
CA ASP A 46 -24.46 5.03 2.56
C ASP A 46 -24.79 4.26 1.26
N GLU A 47 -24.22 3.07 1.06
CA GLU A 47 -24.33 2.25 -0.15
C GLU A 47 -24.77 0.80 0.15
N PRO A 48 -25.98 0.57 0.73
CA PRO A 48 -26.40 -0.74 1.19
C PRO A 48 -26.50 -1.80 0.08
N ALA A 49 -26.85 -1.41 -1.15
CA ALA A 49 -26.89 -2.33 -2.28
C ALA A 49 -25.48 -2.85 -2.66
N LEU A 50 -24.48 -1.97 -2.59
CA LEU A 50 -23.08 -2.33 -2.81
C LEU A 50 -22.59 -3.24 -1.69
N ALA A 51 -22.94 -2.94 -0.45
CA ALA A 51 -22.61 -3.79 0.69
C ALA A 51 -23.19 -5.21 0.54
N GLU A 52 -24.43 -5.34 0.07
CA GLU A 52 -25.04 -6.65 -0.22
C GLU A 52 -24.29 -7.40 -1.33
N GLU A 53 -23.90 -6.73 -2.41
CA GLU A 53 -23.15 -7.34 -3.53
C GLU A 53 -21.79 -7.88 -3.08
N PHE A 54 -21.06 -7.11 -2.28
CA PHE A 54 -19.74 -7.49 -1.75
C PHE A 54 -19.80 -8.32 -0.46
N GLY A 55 -21.01 -8.61 0.05
CA GLY A 55 -21.20 -9.36 1.29
C GLY A 55 -20.65 -8.64 2.53
N LEU A 56 -20.52 -7.31 2.47
CA LEU A 56 -20.09 -6.48 3.59
C LEU A 56 -21.19 -6.46 4.64
N ARG A 57 -20.84 -6.87 5.86
CA ARG A 57 -21.76 -6.95 6.99
C ARG A 57 -21.23 -6.15 8.16
N GLY A 58 -22.16 -5.69 9.00
CA GLY A 58 -21.84 -4.93 10.22
C GLY A 58 -21.25 -5.78 11.36
N ASP A 59 -20.95 -7.07 11.12
CA ASP A 59 -20.34 -8.00 12.06
C ASP A 59 -18.81 -8.15 11.86
N GLY A 60 -18.23 -7.41 10.91
CA GLY A 60 -16.78 -7.32 10.74
C GLY A 60 -16.06 -6.66 11.92
N PRO A 61 -14.72 -6.72 11.96
CA PRO A 61 -13.95 -6.12 13.04
C PRO A 61 -14.20 -4.60 13.12
N PRO A 62 -14.26 -4.02 14.33
CA PRO A 62 -14.40 -2.58 14.50
C PRO A 62 -13.34 -1.80 13.70
N GLY A 63 -13.78 -0.80 12.94
CA GLY A 63 -12.89 0.04 12.13
C GLY A 63 -12.37 -0.61 10.84
N ALA A 64 -12.96 -1.72 10.40
CA ALA A 64 -12.62 -2.36 9.12
C ALA A 64 -12.67 -1.38 7.94
N TRP A 65 -11.73 -1.55 7.02
CA TRP A 65 -11.63 -0.75 5.79
C TRP A 65 -12.11 -1.53 4.58
N THR A 66 -12.93 -0.89 3.76
CA THR A 66 -13.21 -1.33 2.40
C THR A 66 -12.22 -0.65 1.47
N ALA A 67 -11.45 -1.45 0.73
CA ALA A 67 -10.47 -0.98 -0.24
C ALA A 67 -11.05 -1.00 -1.66
N ILE A 68 -11.11 0.16 -2.30
CA ILE A 68 -11.66 0.32 -3.66
C ILE A 68 -10.52 0.64 -4.62
N GLU A 69 -10.24 -0.27 -5.56
CA GLU A 69 -9.16 -0.09 -6.53
C GLU A 69 -9.43 1.07 -7.49
N GLN A 70 -8.40 1.89 -7.72
CA GLN A 70 -8.42 2.98 -8.69
C GLN A 70 -7.89 2.46 -10.02
N GLY A 71 -8.77 1.81 -10.79
CA GLY A 71 -8.43 1.07 -12.01
C GLY A 71 -7.67 1.88 -13.08
N ASP A 72 -7.83 3.21 -13.09
CA ASP A 72 -7.18 4.12 -14.04
C ASP A 72 -5.79 4.61 -13.60
N PHE A 73 -5.34 4.27 -12.38
CA PHE A 73 -4.05 4.71 -11.89
C PHE A 73 -2.90 4.02 -12.63
N ARG A 74 -2.18 4.78 -13.47
CA ARG A 74 -1.00 4.32 -14.21
C ARG A 74 0.11 5.36 -14.06
N PRO A 75 1.05 5.18 -13.10
CA PRO A 75 2.08 6.18 -12.83
C PRO A 75 3.17 6.25 -13.91
N GLY A 76 3.32 5.20 -14.73
CA GLY A 76 4.48 5.06 -15.62
C GLY A 76 5.78 5.06 -14.80
N ASP A 77 6.78 5.78 -15.28
CA ASP A 77 8.10 5.85 -14.64
C ASP A 77 8.17 6.87 -13.47
N ASP A 78 7.19 7.78 -13.36
CA ASP A 78 7.17 8.84 -12.35
C ASP A 78 6.03 8.62 -11.33
N LEU A 79 6.24 7.64 -10.45
CA LEU A 79 5.32 7.37 -9.34
C LEU A 79 5.13 8.58 -8.43
N VAL A 80 6.22 9.30 -8.12
CA VAL A 80 6.16 10.41 -7.16
C VAL A 80 5.31 11.55 -7.72
N GLY A 81 5.58 11.99 -8.95
CA GLY A 81 4.78 13.02 -9.58
C GLY A 81 3.35 12.57 -9.84
N ALA A 82 3.11 11.29 -10.14
CA ALA A 82 1.75 10.75 -10.25
C ALA A 82 0.96 10.86 -8.94
N LEU A 83 1.56 10.48 -7.81
CA LEU A 83 0.94 10.57 -6.49
C LEU A 83 0.68 12.03 -6.09
N GLN A 84 1.61 12.94 -6.38
CA GLN A 84 1.46 14.37 -6.07
C GLN A 84 0.29 15.07 -6.78
N ARG A 85 -0.23 14.48 -7.86
CA ARG A 85 -1.38 15.01 -8.60
C ARG A 85 -2.71 14.46 -8.10
N LEU A 86 -2.70 13.50 -7.17
CA LEU A 86 -3.91 12.91 -6.63
C LEU A 86 -4.59 13.86 -5.65
N SER A 87 -5.91 13.81 -5.65
CA SER A 87 -6.75 14.37 -4.61
C SER A 87 -7.88 13.41 -4.32
N TRP A 88 -8.28 13.32 -3.05
CA TRP A 88 -9.31 12.41 -2.60
C TRP A 88 -10.54 13.17 -2.11
N PRO A 89 -11.75 12.69 -2.44
CA PRO A 89 -12.97 13.27 -1.91
C PRO A 89 -13.07 13.01 -0.39
N ALA A 90 -14.02 13.67 0.27
CA ALA A 90 -14.10 13.69 1.73
C ALA A 90 -14.46 12.32 2.32
N GLU A 91 -15.17 11.49 1.55
CA GLU A 91 -15.62 10.14 1.88
C GLU A 91 -14.44 9.17 1.98
N VAL A 92 -13.37 9.41 1.21
CA VAL A 92 -12.14 8.63 1.27
C VAL A 92 -11.33 9.07 2.50
N LYS A 93 -11.29 8.22 3.53
CA LYS A 93 -10.60 8.49 4.80
C LYS A 93 -9.19 7.94 4.83
N GLY A 94 -8.78 7.17 3.84
CA GLY A 94 -7.40 6.73 3.66
C GLY A 94 -7.12 6.30 2.23
N CYS A 95 -5.87 5.96 1.95
CA CYS A 95 -5.48 5.37 0.68
C CYS A 95 -4.40 4.32 0.91
N ALA A 96 -4.28 3.38 -0.02
CA ALA A 96 -3.22 2.39 -0.02
C ALA A 96 -2.59 2.27 -1.41
N LEU A 97 -1.31 1.92 -1.45
CA LEU A 97 -0.56 1.66 -2.66
C LEU A 97 0.13 0.31 -2.55
N ALA A 98 -0.13 -0.57 -3.51
CA ALA A 98 0.64 -1.79 -3.73
C ALA A 98 1.63 -1.57 -4.88
N LEU A 99 2.89 -1.93 -4.69
CA LEU A 99 3.94 -1.82 -5.70
C LEU A 99 5.05 -2.83 -5.45
N GLU A 100 5.84 -3.09 -6.48
CA GLU A 100 7.01 -3.95 -6.41
C GLU A 100 8.28 -3.12 -6.54
N ARG A 101 9.31 -3.49 -5.79
CA ARG A 101 10.60 -2.80 -5.76
C ARG A 101 11.74 -3.81 -5.73
N SER A 102 12.72 -3.58 -6.60
CA SER A 102 14.02 -4.20 -6.51
C SER A 102 14.96 -3.34 -5.67
N PHE A 103 15.75 -3.95 -4.81
CA PHE A 103 16.77 -3.30 -4.02
C PHE A 103 17.97 -4.24 -3.81
N LEU A 104 19.08 -3.67 -3.36
CA LEU A 104 20.25 -4.45 -2.96
C LEU A 104 20.29 -4.59 -1.44
N PRO A 105 20.66 -5.76 -0.92
CA PRO A 105 20.90 -5.91 0.51
C PRO A 105 22.11 -5.07 0.93
N SER A 106 22.15 -4.74 2.22
CA SER A 106 23.26 -3.97 2.78
C SER A 106 24.60 -4.63 2.50
N GLY A 107 25.55 -3.85 1.98
CA GLY A 107 26.89 -4.32 1.61
C GLY A 107 27.06 -4.71 0.14
N ALA A 108 25.96 -4.84 -0.61
CA ALA A 108 26.00 -4.95 -2.07
C ALA A 108 25.88 -3.58 -2.78
N GLU A 109 25.73 -2.48 -2.03
CA GLU A 109 25.56 -1.13 -2.62
C GLU A 109 26.88 -0.45 -3.02
N ALA A 110 28.03 -1.04 -2.70
CA ALA A 110 29.35 -0.40 -2.82
C ALA A 110 29.73 0.03 -4.25
N GLU A 111 29.10 -0.58 -5.26
CA GLU A 111 29.35 -0.32 -6.68
C GLU A 111 28.23 0.47 -7.37
N LEU A 112 27.26 1.02 -6.60
CA LEU A 112 26.17 1.80 -7.18
C LEU A 112 26.66 3.16 -7.71
N PRO A 113 26.35 3.52 -8.98
CA PRO A 113 26.57 4.85 -9.51
C PRO A 113 25.76 5.92 -8.77
N ASP A 114 26.27 7.16 -8.72
CA ASP A 114 25.54 8.31 -8.17
C ASP A 114 24.33 8.72 -9.04
N GLU A 115 24.38 8.42 -10.34
CA GLU A 115 23.32 8.79 -11.29
C GLU A 115 22.12 7.82 -11.13
N PRO A 116 20.91 8.32 -10.81
CA PRO A 116 19.78 7.46 -10.44
C PRO A 116 19.37 6.43 -11.50
N ALA A 117 19.39 6.79 -12.79
CA ALA A 117 19.00 5.85 -13.85
C ALA A 117 20.07 4.75 -14.05
N ALA A 118 21.35 5.09 -13.92
CA ALA A 118 22.44 4.13 -13.91
C ALA A 118 22.37 3.21 -12.67
N ALA A 119 22.10 3.76 -11.48
CA ALA A 119 21.90 2.97 -10.27
C ALA A 119 20.76 1.96 -10.43
N GLN A 120 19.60 2.38 -10.94
CA GLN A 120 18.47 1.48 -11.19
C GLN A 120 18.83 0.31 -12.12
N ARG A 121 19.59 0.57 -13.19
CA ARG A 121 20.06 -0.49 -14.09
C ARG A 121 20.98 -1.48 -13.39
N VAL A 122 21.94 -0.98 -12.60
CA VAL A 122 22.87 -1.83 -11.84
C VAL A 122 22.11 -2.70 -10.85
N VAL A 123 21.14 -2.15 -10.10
CA VAL A 123 20.29 -2.92 -9.19
C VAL A 123 19.52 -4.01 -9.93
N ALA A 124 18.92 -3.69 -11.09
CA ALA A 124 18.12 -4.63 -11.86
C ALA A 124 18.93 -5.86 -12.34
N GLU A 125 20.21 -5.67 -12.68
CA GLU A 125 21.09 -6.70 -13.21
C GLU A 125 21.94 -7.42 -12.12
N HIS A 126 21.89 -6.94 -10.87
CA HIS A 126 22.75 -7.45 -9.80
C HIS A 126 22.36 -8.88 -9.37
N PRO A 127 23.33 -9.79 -9.13
CA PRO A 127 23.04 -11.16 -8.69
C PRO A 127 22.37 -11.23 -7.30
N ASP A 128 22.76 -10.34 -6.39
CA ASP A 128 22.17 -10.27 -5.03
C ASP A 128 20.91 -9.40 -4.95
N ARG A 129 20.32 -9.03 -6.10
CA ARG A 129 19.07 -8.25 -6.14
C ARG A 129 17.97 -8.96 -5.34
N GLN A 130 17.27 -8.19 -4.52
CA GLN A 130 16.07 -8.62 -3.84
C GLN A 130 14.86 -7.87 -4.37
N ASP A 131 13.76 -8.59 -4.54
CA ASP A 131 12.49 -8.03 -4.97
C ASP A 131 11.48 -8.16 -3.83
N ILE A 132 10.82 -7.05 -3.51
CA ILE A 132 9.78 -6.95 -2.48
C ILE A 132 8.50 -6.40 -3.08
N ARG A 133 7.37 -7.03 -2.76
CA ARG A 133 6.05 -6.42 -2.91
C ARG A 133 5.73 -5.67 -1.63
N LEU A 134 5.46 -4.39 -1.74
CA LEU A 134 5.07 -3.52 -0.63
C LEU A 134 3.61 -3.14 -0.81
N VAL A 135 2.85 -3.15 0.29
CA VAL A 135 1.53 -2.51 0.38
C VAL A 135 1.57 -1.52 1.53
N VAL A 136 1.40 -0.24 1.22
CA VAL A 136 1.49 0.85 2.19
C VAL A 136 0.17 1.57 2.25
N GLY A 137 -0.36 1.76 3.46
CA GLY A 137 -1.61 2.45 3.71
C GLY A 137 -1.43 3.62 4.64
N VAL A 138 -2.23 4.66 4.42
CA VAL A 138 -2.33 5.84 5.26
C VAL A 138 -3.77 6.32 5.40
N THR A 139 -4.08 6.99 6.50
CA THR A 139 -5.40 7.52 6.80
C THR A 139 -5.32 9.01 7.14
N ARG A 140 -6.45 9.74 7.00
CA ARG A 140 -6.57 11.18 7.31
C ARG A 140 -6.35 11.50 8.79
N ASP A 141 -6.49 10.51 9.68
CA ASP A 141 -6.19 10.66 11.11
C ASP A 141 -4.69 10.50 11.43
N GLY A 142 -3.84 10.33 10.42
CA GLY A 142 -2.39 10.26 10.54
C GLY A 142 -1.85 8.85 10.79
N THR A 143 -2.69 7.81 10.78
CA THR A 143 -2.23 6.42 10.88
C THR A 143 -1.54 6.01 9.58
N GLY A 144 -0.39 5.35 9.68
CA GLY A 144 0.37 4.83 8.54
C GLY A 144 0.95 3.46 8.87
N TYR A 145 0.92 2.55 7.90
CA TYR A 145 1.44 1.19 8.08
C TYR A 145 1.88 0.62 6.73
N GLY A 146 2.89 -0.24 6.76
CA GLY A 146 3.33 -1.00 5.59
C GLY A 146 3.35 -2.49 5.88
N VAL A 147 3.00 -3.29 4.87
CA VAL A 147 3.28 -4.73 4.84
C VAL A 147 4.11 -5.05 3.60
N GLY A 148 4.90 -6.12 3.65
CA GLY A 148 5.70 -6.51 2.49
C GLY A 148 6.15 -7.96 2.49
N ARG A 149 6.29 -8.51 1.29
CA ARG A 149 6.71 -9.90 1.06
C ARG A 149 7.88 -9.92 0.09
N LEU A 150 8.92 -10.65 0.45
CA LEU A 150 10.10 -10.85 -0.41
C LEU A 150 9.88 -12.04 -1.33
N VAL A 151 10.36 -11.95 -2.57
CA VAL A 151 10.40 -13.11 -3.49
C VAL A 151 11.18 -14.27 -2.86
N ALA A 152 12.29 -13.97 -2.19
CA ALA A 152 13.15 -14.97 -1.55
C ALA A 152 12.56 -15.61 -0.29
N GLN A 153 11.54 -14.99 0.31
CA GLN A 153 10.89 -15.45 1.55
C GLN A 153 9.37 -15.38 1.39
N PRO A 154 8.79 -16.21 0.49
CA PRO A 154 7.38 -16.11 0.14
C PRO A 154 6.44 -16.46 1.29
N ASP A 155 6.92 -17.17 2.31
CA ASP A 155 6.12 -17.56 3.48
C ASP A 155 6.12 -16.48 4.59
N GLU A 156 7.00 -15.48 4.51
CA GLU A 156 7.16 -14.44 5.53
C GLU A 156 6.49 -13.14 5.09
N LEU A 157 5.67 -12.56 5.99
CA LEU A 157 5.07 -11.25 5.80
C LEU A 157 5.67 -10.26 6.80
N LEU A 158 6.38 -9.28 6.28
CA LEU A 158 6.91 -8.16 7.04
C LEU A 158 5.79 -7.16 7.28
N GLY A 159 5.78 -6.51 8.45
CA GLY A 159 4.77 -5.51 8.78
C GLY A 159 5.29 -4.50 9.81
N GLY A 160 4.99 -3.22 9.60
CA GLY A 160 5.32 -2.18 10.57
C GLY A 160 5.09 -0.75 10.07
N PRO A 161 5.03 0.23 10.99
CA PRO A 161 4.93 1.63 10.65
C PRO A 161 6.18 2.15 9.90
N ASP A 162 7.34 1.57 10.19
CA ASP A 162 8.64 2.00 9.66
C ASP A 162 9.09 1.19 8.43
N LEU A 163 8.24 0.34 7.86
CA LEU A 163 8.64 -0.50 6.71
C LEU A 163 8.92 0.36 5.45
N ALA A 164 8.17 1.45 5.27
CA ALA A 164 8.29 2.32 4.10
C ALA A 164 7.96 3.80 4.43
N PRO A 165 8.72 4.45 5.33
CA PRO A 165 8.38 5.76 5.90
C PRO A 165 8.30 6.88 4.85
N GLY A 166 9.13 6.81 3.81
CA GLY A 166 9.07 7.76 2.68
C GLY A 166 7.78 7.65 1.88
N LEU A 167 7.27 6.43 1.69
CA LEU A 167 6.04 6.19 0.94
C LEU A 167 4.80 6.51 1.77
N VAL A 168 4.83 6.21 3.08
CA VAL A 168 3.82 6.66 4.05
C VAL A 168 3.70 8.19 4.00
N SER A 169 4.81 8.90 4.13
CA SER A 169 4.83 10.37 4.08
C SER A 169 4.24 10.91 2.77
N LEU A 170 4.65 10.34 1.64
CA LEU A 170 4.18 10.76 0.31
C LEU A 170 2.68 10.52 0.13
N LEU A 171 2.18 9.33 0.47
CA LEU A 171 0.74 9.03 0.38
C LEU A 171 -0.08 9.95 1.29
N ALA A 172 0.42 10.24 2.49
CA ALA A 172 -0.28 11.13 3.42
C ALA A 172 -0.50 12.54 2.82
N THR A 173 0.43 13.03 2.00
CA THR A 173 0.24 14.33 1.31
C THR A 173 -0.92 14.34 0.31
N THR A 174 -1.34 13.17 -0.19
CA THR A 174 -2.47 13.08 -1.12
C THR A 174 -3.82 13.23 -0.43
N LEU A 175 -3.85 13.01 0.89
CA LEU A 175 -5.04 13.07 1.74
C LEU A 175 -5.22 14.43 2.44
N ALA A 176 -4.39 15.43 2.09
CA ALA A 176 -4.44 16.78 2.66
C ALA A 176 -5.71 17.56 2.29
#